data_AF-A0A941MFF9-F1
#
_entry.id   AF-A0A941MFF9-F1
#
_cell.length_a   1.000
_cell.length_b   1.000
_cell.length_c   1.000
_cell.angle_alpha   90.00
_cell.angle_beta   90.00
_cell.angle_gamma   90.00
#
_symmetry.space_group_name_H-M   'P 1'
#
loop_
_entity.id
_entity.type
_entity.pdbx_description
1 polymer ?
#
loop_
_entity_poly.entity_id
_entity_poly.type
_entity_poly.pdbx_seq_one_letter_code
_entity_poly.pdbx_strand_id
1 'polypeptide(L)' 'MQQNTPDNDPRKDPKYLSRLGISFLAIGISFSALAFTGQIAFIASGTTFTTLGIVFMAMARKDKAP' A
#
# COMPACT_ATOMS: atom_id res chain seq x y z
N MET A 1 -11.69 -28.20 -25.59
CA MET A 1 -10.63 -28.21 -24.56
C MET A 1 -10.85 -26.97 -23.72
N GLN A 2 -11.36 -27.10 -22.48
CA GLN A 2 -11.60 -25.96 -21.59
C GLN A 2 -10.26 -25.36 -21.19
N GLN A 3 -9.99 -24.14 -21.66
CA GLN A 3 -8.87 -23.32 -21.23
C GLN A 3 -9.12 -22.95 -19.77
N ASN A 4 -8.61 -23.78 -18.86
CA ASN A 4 -8.41 -23.42 -17.45
C ASN A 4 -7.37 -22.32 -17.41
N THR A 5 -7.79 -21.08 -17.67
CA THR A 5 -7.02 -19.91 -17.27
C THR A 5 -7.04 -19.96 -15.74
N PRO A 6 -5.93 -20.26 -15.05
CA PRO A 6 -5.91 -20.02 -13.61
C PRO A 6 -6.32 -18.56 -13.43
N ASP A 7 -7.31 -18.30 -12.58
CA ASP A 7 -7.74 -16.99 -12.10
C ASP A 7 -6.54 -16.32 -11.40
N ASN A 8 -5.50 -16.00 -12.15
CA ASN A 8 -4.35 -15.21 -11.75
C ASN A 8 -4.78 -13.75 -11.89
N ASP A 9 -5.83 -13.37 -11.16
CA ASP A 9 -6.15 -11.98 -10.98
C ASP A 9 -5.11 -11.44 -9.99
N PRO A 10 -4.13 -10.64 -10.44
CA PRO A 10 -3.08 -10.13 -9.56
C PRO A 10 -3.65 -9.29 -8.41
N ARG A 11 -4.93 -8.90 -8.47
CA ARG A 11 -5.65 -8.18 -7.40
C ARG A 11 -6.08 -9.10 -6.25
N LYS A 12 -6.24 -10.40 -6.49
CA LYS A 12 -6.54 -11.41 -5.45
C LYS A 12 -5.28 -11.90 -4.73
N ASP A 13 -4.11 -11.52 -5.20
CA ASP A 13 -2.85 -11.96 -4.62
C ASP A 13 -2.53 -11.08 -3.38
N PRO A 14 -2.57 -11.63 -2.15
CA PRO A 14 -2.29 -10.84 -0.94
C PRO A 14 -0.86 -10.28 -0.93
N LYS A 15 0.03 -10.86 -1.75
CA LYS A 15 1.36 -10.32 -2.04
C LYS A 15 1.32 -8.99 -2.79
N TYR A 16 0.37 -8.79 -3.70
CA TYR A 16 0.20 -7.55 -4.43
C TYR A 16 -0.25 -6.42 -3.49
N LEU A 17 -1.22 -6.70 -2.62
CA LEU A 17 -1.72 -5.75 -1.62
C LEU A 17 -0.62 -5.37 -0.61
N SER A 18 0.18 -6.34 -0.15
CA SER A 18 1.37 -6.07 0.68
C SER A 18 2.41 -5.21 -0.04
N ARG A 19 2.68 -5.49 -1.32
CA ARG A 19 3.68 -4.76 -2.11
C ARG A 19 3.25 -3.32 -2.39
N LEU A 20 1.95 -3.11 -2.64
CA LEU A 20 1.36 -1.78 -2.71
C LEU A 20 1.48 -1.06 -1.38
N GLY A 21 1.11 -1.70 -0.26
CA GLY A 21 1.24 -1.13 1.08
C GLY A 21 2.66 -0.64 1.40
N ILE A 22 3.68 -1.45 1.09
CA ILE A 22 5.09 -1.08 1.27
C ILE A 22 5.47 0.11 0.37
N SER A 23 5.00 0.14 -0.87
CA SER A 23 5.29 1.23 -1.81
C SER A 23 4.66 2.56 -1.36
N PHE A 24 3.39 2.53 -0.95
CA PHE A 24 2.70 3.70 -0.40
C PHE A 24 3.32 4.16 0.92
N LEU A 25 3.77 3.24 1.77
CA LEU A 25 4.48 3.56 3.01
C LEU A 25 5.82 4.25 2.75
N ALA A 26 6.61 3.75 1.79
CA ALA A 26 7.89 4.36 1.42
C ALA A 26 7.71 5.78 0.84
N ILE A 27 6.67 5.98 0.02
CA ILE A 27 6.29 7.30 -0.49
C ILE A 27 5.86 8.21 0.67
N GLY A 28 4.99 7.73 1.56
CA GLY A 28 4.53 8.46 2.74
C GLY A 28 5.68 8.94 3.63
N ILE A 29 6.66 8.07 3.91
CA ILE A 29 7.85 8.42 4.70
C ILE A 29 8.70 9.48 4.00
N SER A 30 8.88 9.36 2.68
CA SER A 30 9.65 10.35 1.90
C SER A 30 8.96 11.71 1.90
N PHE A 31 7.64 11.72 1.77
CA PHE A 31 6.83 12.94 1.87
C PHE A 31 6.83 13.52 3.30
N SER A 32 6.78 12.68 4.34
CA SER A 32 6.93 13.12 5.73
C SER A 32 8.31 13.72 5.99
N ALA A 33 9.38 13.18 5.39
CA ALA A 33 10.72 13.77 5.44
C ALA A 33 10.76 15.15 4.77
N LEU A 34 10.11 15.30 3.60
CA LEU A 34 9.94 16.61 2.95
C LEU A 34 9.06 17.56 3.77
N ALA A 35 8.11 17.05 4.55
CA ALA A 35 7.25 17.87 5.37
C ALA A 35 8.02 18.61 6.49
N PHE A 36 9.16 18.06 6.95
CA PHE A 36 10.07 18.74 7.88
C PHE A 36 10.73 19.98 7.28
N THR A 37 10.68 20.19 5.96
CA THR A 37 11.18 21.41 5.31
C THR A 37 10.17 22.57 5.38
N GLY A 38 9.12 22.46 6.19
CA GLY A 38 8.19 23.55 6.50
C GLY A 38 6.99 23.70 5.56
N GLN A 39 6.79 22.77 4.62
CA GLN A 39 5.65 22.80 3.70
C GLN A 39 4.50 21.92 4.21
N ILE A 40 3.43 22.58 4.68
CA ILE A 40 2.23 21.94 5.26
C ILE A 40 1.51 21.04 4.24
N ALA A 41 1.60 21.34 2.94
CA ALA A 41 1.06 20.51 1.87
C ALA A 41 1.67 19.08 1.85
N PHE A 42 2.92 18.93 2.28
CA PHE A 42 3.57 17.62 2.40
C PHE A 42 3.21 16.87 3.67
N ILE A 43 2.79 17.57 4.74
CA ILE A 43 2.27 16.92 5.96
C ILE A 43 0.97 16.19 5.64
N ALA A 44 0.03 16.89 4.98
CA ALA A 44 -1.27 16.30 4.65
C ALA A 44 -1.11 15.10 3.70
N SER A 45 -0.35 15.25 2.62
CA SER A 45 -0.09 14.16 1.67
C SER A 45 0.70 13.01 2.29
N GLY A 46 1.80 13.28 3.01
CA GLY A 46 2.59 12.25 3.70
C GLY A 46 1.77 11.44 4.70
N THR A 47 0.89 12.09 5.46
CA THR A 47 -0.01 11.43 6.41
C THR A 47 -1.03 10.55 5.68
N THR A 48 -1.65 11.03 4.60
CA THR A 48 -2.59 10.24 3.80
C THR A 48 -1.93 9.02 3.17
N PHE A 49 -0.76 9.18 2.56
CA PHE A 49 0.00 8.09 1.94
C PHE A 49 0.47 7.06 2.96
N THR A 50 0.97 7.50 4.12
CA THR A 50 1.37 6.62 5.22
C THR A 50 0.17 5.83 5.76
N THR A 51 -0.97 6.49 5.97
CA THR A 51 -2.21 5.86 6.44
C THR A 51 -2.69 4.81 5.45
N LEU A 52 -2.74 5.13 4.15
CA LEU A 52 -3.11 4.18 3.10
C LEU A 52 -2.14 2.98 3.05
N GLY A 53 -0.83 3.21 3.16
CA GLY A 53 0.17 2.15 3.21
C GLY A 53 -0.07 1.17 4.37
N ILE A 54 -0.35 1.69 5.57
CA ILE A 54 -0.65 0.89 6.76
C ILE A 54 -1.97 0.12 6.58
N VAL A 55 -3.02 0.77 6.05
CA VAL A 55 -4.32 0.12 5.81
C VAL A 55 -4.19 -1.02 4.79
N PHE A 56 -3.48 -0.79 3.68
CA PHE A 56 -3.21 -1.84 2.69
C PHE A 56 -2.40 -3.00 3.29
N MET A 57 -1.41 -2.70 4.12
CA MET A 57 -0.62 -3.73 4.82
C MET A 57 -1.46 -4.50 5.85
N ALA A 58 -2.37 -3.82 6.56
CA ALA A 58 -3.29 -4.43 7.52
C ALA A 58 -4.35 -5.30 6.83
N MET A 59 -4.91 -4.84 5.71
CA MET A 59 -5.81 -5.65 4.87
C MET A 59 -5.09 -6.88 4.32
N ALA A 60 -3.86 -6.72 3.83
CA ALA A 60 -3.06 -7.85 3.33
C ALA A 60 -2.71 -8.87 4.43
N ARG A 61 -2.66 -8.43 5.70
CA ARG A 61 -2.50 -9.31 6.86
C ARG A 61 -3.80 -10.02 7.25
N LYS A 62 -4.96 -9.36 7.11
CA LYS A 62 -6.27 -9.99 7.34
C LYS A 62 -6.58 -11.06 6.29
N ASP A 63 -6.21 -10.84 5.03
CA ASP A 63 -6.30 -11.86 3.97
C ASP A 63 -5.36 -13.05 4.19
N LYS A 64 -4.32 -12.87 5.01
CA LYS A 64 -3.33 -13.90 5.35
C LYS A 64 -3.55 -14.52 6.73
N ALA A 65 -4.59 -14.12 7.46
CA ALA A 65 -4.95 -14.70 8.75
C ALA A 65 -5.96 -15.84 8.52
N PRO A 66 -5.72 -17.03 9.10
CA PRO A 66 -6.56 -18.23 8.92
C PRO A 66 -7.97 -18.10 9.48
#